data_AF-A0A1Q7WDD8-F1
#
_entry.id   AF-A0A1Q7WDD8-F1
#
_cell.length_a   1.000
_cell.length_b   1.000
_cell.length_c   1.000
_cell.angle_alpha   90.00
_cell.angle_beta   90.00
_cell.angle_gamma   90.00
#
_symmetry.space_group_name_H-M   'P 1'
#
loop_
_entity.id
_entity.type
_entity.pdbx_description
1 polymer ?
#
loop_
_entity_poly.entity_id
_entity_poly.type
_entity_poly.pdbx_seq_one_letter_code
_entity_poly.pdbx_strand_id
1 'polypeptide(L)'
;MDSAIASRFPLICRAKPLGLPLSERIAALIESAIDPAGADLHDQVARASGVINVASLIASDAGMRDLAWDMCWRHYNIYAAAEHFEPGTATMAMQPMVNIPRLLIRDGQGELAHQVLTGLYRAAQRKGCAEIGGRVIDVAAVIRTPEDHKAVCSDLWMALLSDGTRALAQAGRWTQAADAVARYKGVGDRLWDGRQVTVLSLLEQGRFAEAAATVESSVIGDASEKAVAAILAAFCAQEARTASTVRLDTALGEALALIELDEPPTIMFRTQLALTALALGDAVGTHRLTPRIQSGIIEAAGTDAYAARAVIALLGSDAKCLQHVVDAGGLGAGKMPPDLMTRMMTSVAAAETRLAVLLGAPVNLPQIEESARSVRFRRK
;
A
#
# COMPACT_ATOMS: atom_id res chain seq x y z
N MET A 1 5.92 17.65 -17.96
CA MET A 1 6.13 16.66 -16.89
C MET A 1 6.45 15.31 -17.47
N ASP A 2 7.64 14.80 -17.20
CA ASP A 2 7.95 13.40 -17.45
C ASP A 2 6.99 12.49 -16.66
N SER A 3 6.04 11.88 -17.37
CA SER A 3 4.99 11.03 -16.80
C SER A 3 5.55 9.78 -16.11
N ALA A 4 6.76 9.33 -16.49
CA ALA A 4 7.37 8.13 -15.92
C ALA A 4 7.97 8.41 -14.53
N ILE A 5 8.54 9.60 -14.32
CA ILE A 5 9.07 10.07 -13.03
C ILE A 5 7.92 10.30 -12.05
N ALA A 6 6.90 11.04 -12.49
CA ALA A 6 5.77 11.39 -11.62
C ALA A 6 5.01 10.13 -11.16
N SER A 7 4.58 9.26 -12.09
CA SER A 7 3.73 8.08 -11.79
C SER A 7 4.31 7.07 -10.78
N ARG A 8 5.62 7.14 -10.51
CA ARG A 8 6.34 6.18 -9.66
C ARG A 8 6.89 6.79 -8.39
N PHE A 9 6.68 8.10 -8.18
CA PHE A 9 7.19 8.78 -7.00
C PHE A 9 6.65 8.10 -5.72
N PRO A 10 7.51 7.59 -4.81
CA PRO A 10 7.07 6.66 -3.76
C PRO A 10 6.35 7.32 -2.57
N LEU A 11 6.21 8.65 -2.60
CA LEU A 11 5.64 9.52 -1.58
C LEU A 11 6.40 9.46 -0.23
N ILE A 12 5.74 9.22 0.91
CA ILE A 12 6.42 9.11 2.21
C ILE A 12 7.05 7.72 2.46
N CYS A 13 8.20 7.73 3.14
CA CYS A 13 8.84 6.52 3.65
C CYS A 13 7.97 5.85 4.71
N ARG A 14 7.63 4.57 4.51
CA ARG A 14 6.88 3.76 5.48
C ARG A 14 7.45 2.35 5.49
N ALA A 15 7.59 1.80 6.69
CA ALA A 15 7.85 0.38 6.87
C ALA A 15 6.73 -0.45 6.22
N LYS A 16 7.12 -1.46 5.43
CA LYS A 16 6.19 -2.40 4.78
C LYS A 16 6.62 -3.84 5.06
N PRO A 17 5.67 -4.79 5.08
CA PRO A 17 6.01 -6.21 5.07
C PRO A 17 6.88 -6.55 3.86
N LEU A 18 7.93 -7.32 4.11
CA LEU A 18 8.89 -7.74 3.09
C LEU A 18 8.27 -8.75 2.12
N GLY A 19 8.70 -8.69 0.86
CA GLY A 19 8.44 -9.67 -0.18
C GLY A 19 9.29 -10.92 -0.02
N LEU A 20 9.27 -11.54 1.16
CA LEU A 20 10.00 -12.78 1.46
C LEU A 20 9.52 -13.95 0.58
N PRO A 21 10.32 -15.03 0.45
CA PRO A 21 9.88 -16.26 -0.21
C PRO A 21 8.53 -16.74 0.29
N LEU A 22 7.70 -17.23 -0.62
CA LEU A 22 6.30 -17.58 -0.33
C LEU A 22 6.20 -18.63 0.78
N SER A 23 7.11 -19.61 0.79
CA SER A 23 7.20 -20.63 1.84
C SER A 23 7.45 -20.04 3.23
N GLU A 24 8.29 -19.01 3.34
CA GLU A 24 8.61 -18.33 4.59
C GLU A 24 7.42 -17.49 5.08
N ARG A 25 6.76 -16.77 4.16
CA ARG A 25 5.54 -16.01 4.49
C ARG A 25 4.42 -16.91 5.00
N ILE A 26 4.25 -18.09 4.42
CA ILE A 26 3.27 -19.10 4.88
C ILE A 26 3.69 -19.72 6.22
N ALA A 27 4.98 -19.95 6.45
CA ALA A 27 5.47 -20.44 7.74
C ALA A 27 5.20 -19.40 8.86
N ALA A 28 5.59 -18.14 8.64
CA ALA A 28 5.35 -17.04 9.59
C ALA A 28 3.85 -16.81 9.86
N LEU A 29 3.01 -16.96 8.83
CA LEU A 29 1.55 -16.93 8.99
C LEU A 29 1.06 -18.02 9.96
N ILE A 30 1.54 -19.25 9.81
CA ILE A 30 1.16 -20.37 10.68
C ILE A 30 1.65 -20.15 12.11
N GLU A 31 2.88 -19.68 12.27
CA GLU A 31 3.45 -19.36 13.58
C GLU A 31 2.64 -18.27 14.30
N SER A 32 2.17 -17.26 13.57
CA SER A 32 1.36 -16.17 14.12
C SER A 32 -0.02 -16.61 14.64
N ALA A 33 -0.49 -17.81 14.26
CA ALA A 33 -1.76 -18.36 14.72
C ALA A 33 -1.68 -18.96 16.15
N ILE A 34 -0.48 -19.13 16.69
CA ILE A 34 -0.26 -19.69 18.03
C ILE A 34 -0.38 -18.57 19.08
N ASP A 35 -1.20 -18.78 20.12
CA ASP A 35 -1.26 -17.80 21.21
C ASP A 35 -0.04 -17.89 22.10
N PRO A 36 0.51 -16.74 22.52
CA PRO A 36 1.41 -16.72 23.65
C PRO A 36 0.66 -17.08 24.93
N ALA A 37 1.39 -17.65 25.88
CA ALA A 37 0.86 -17.92 27.21
C ALA A 37 0.37 -16.60 27.85
N GLY A 38 -0.89 -16.58 28.31
CA GLY A 38 -1.49 -15.43 28.97
C GLY A 38 -2.14 -14.39 28.05
N ALA A 39 -2.33 -14.70 26.75
CA ALA A 39 -3.06 -13.82 25.83
C ALA A 39 -4.49 -13.54 26.30
N ASP A 40 -4.86 -12.26 26.41
CA ASP A 40 -6.23 -11.86 26.69
C ASP A 40 -7.15 -12.00 25.47
N LEU A 41 -8.44 -11.69 25.62
CA LEU A 41 -9.42 -11.80 24.53
C LEU A 41 -9.06 -10.90 23.34
N HIS A 42 -8.63 -9.66 23.60
CA HIS A 42 -8.28 -8.69 22.56
C HIS A 42 -7.10 -9.19 21.72
N ASP A 43 -6.07 -9.71 22.40
CA ASP A 43 -4.89 -10.32 21.81
C ASP A 43 -5.23 -11.51 20.91
N GLN A 44 -6.14 -12.38 21.37
CA GLN A 44 -6.58 -13.55 20.60
C GLN A 44 -7.40 -13.15 19.36
N VAL A 45 -8.29 -12.16 19.50
CA VAL A 45 -9.04 -11.59 18.38
C VAL A 45 -8.09 -10.95 17.35
N ALA A 46 -7.11 -10.15 17.81
CA ALA A 46 -6.11 -9.51 16.97
C ALA A 46 -5.29 -10.53 16.17
N ARG A 47 -4.88 -11.64 16.81
CA ARG A 47 -4.13 -12.72 16.14
C ARG A 47 -4.97 -13.44 15.09
N ALA A 48 -6.18 -13.88 15.44
CA ALA A 48 -7.05 -14.56 14.48
C ALA A 48 -7.35 -13.67 13.26
N SER A 49 -7.65 -12.38 13.50
CA SER A 49 -7.80 -11.40 12.44
C SER A 49 -6.52 -11.17 11.64
N GLY A 50 -5.36 -11.14 12.31
CA GLY A 50 -4.05 -11.03 11.69
C GLY A 50 -3.77 -12.14 10.69
N VAL A 51 -4.09 -13.40 11.03
CA VAL A 51 -3.94 -14.56 10.14
C VAL A 51 -4.77 -14.39 8.87
N ILE A 52 -6.07 -14.10 9.00
CA ILE A 52 -6.96 -13.94 7.83
C ILE A 52 -6.51 -12.76 6.97
N ASN A 53 -6.15 -11.65 7.61
CA ASN A 53 -5.66 -10.44 6.95
C ASN A 53 -4.36 -10.71 6.14
N VAL A 54 -3.35 -11.33 6.75
CA VAL A 54 -2.09 -11.64 6.08
C VAL A 54 -2.29 -12.67 4.96
N ALA A 55 -3.13 -13.70 5.17
CA ALA A 55 -3.45 -14.67 4.13
C ALA A 55 -4.11 -14.03 2.90
N SER A 56 -5.02 -13.06 3.11
CA SER A 56 -5.64 -12.31 2.01
C SER A 56 -4.62 -11.50 1.21
N LEU A 57 -3.62 -10.93 1.88
CA LEU A 57 -2.52 -10.20 1.22
C LEU A 57 -1.63 -11.17 0.43
N ILE A 58 -1.25 -12.32 1.00
CA ILE A 58 -0.46 -13.34 0.31
C ILE A 58 -1.20 -13.83 -0.94
N ALA A 59 -2.50 -14.15 -0.84
CA ALA A 59 -3.31 -14.56 -1.98
C ALA A 59 -3.34 -13.48 -3.07
N SER A 60 -3.48 -12.20 -2.69
CA SER A 60 -3.41 -11.09 -3.63
C SER A 60 -2.05 -10.98 -4.31
N ASP A 61 -0.98 -11.09 -3.55
CA ASP A 61 0.38 -10.97 -4.08
C ASP A 61 0.66 -12.11 -5.06
N ALA A 62 0.11 -13.31 -4.81
CA ALA A 62 0.13 -14.45 -5.72
C ALA A 62 -0.78 -14.30 -6.95
N GLY A 63 -1.52 -13.20 -7.10
CA GLY A 63 -2.44 -12.96 -8.21
C GLY A 63 -3.79 -13.69 -8.10
N MET A 64 -4.12 -14.23 -6.93
CA MET A 64 -5.39 -14.95 -6.67
C MET A 64 -6.46 -13.99 -6.13
N ARG A 65 -6.84 -13.02 -6.96
CA ARG A 65 -7.72 -11.89 -6.57
C ARG A 65 -9.03 -12.34 -5.95
N ASP A 66 -9.75 -13.26 -6.58
CA ASP A 66 -11.08 -13.67 -6.14
C ASP A 66 -11.02 -14.30 -4.74
N LEU A 67 -9.98 -15.10 -4.48
CA LEU A 67 -9.73 -15.70 -3.18
C LEU A 67 -9.40 -14.64 -2.11
N ALA A 68 -8.55 -13.65 -2.42
CA ALA A 68 -8.25 -12.55 -1.51
C ALA A 68 -9.49 -11.71 -1.17
N TRP A 69 -10.32 -11.43 -2.17
CA TRP A 69 -11.60 -10.72 -1.99
C TRP A 69 -12.56 -11.51 -1.11
N ASP A 70 -12.72 -12.80 -1.39
CA ASP A 70 -13.60 -13.67 -0.62
C ASP A 70 -13.17 -13.73 0.86
N MET A 71 -11.87 -13.87 1.14
CA MET A 71 -11.35 -13.79 2.51
C MET A 71 -11.69 -12.47 3.20
N CYS A 72 -11.55 -11.33 2.53
CA CYS A 72 -11.90 -10.02 3.12
C CYS A 72 -13.40 -9.97 3.50
N TRP A 73 -14.28 -10.48 2.65
CA TRP A 73 -15.72 -10.52 2.94
C TRP A 73 -16.07 -11.49 4.05
N ARG A 74 -15.54 -12.72 4.03
CA ARG A 74 -15.76 -13.70 5.10
C ARG A 74 -15.27 -13.16 6.45
N HIS A 75 -14.11 -12.50 6.46
CA HIS A 75 -13.56 -11.86 7.66
C HIS A 75 -14.47 -10.77 8.23
N TYR A 76 -14.92 -9.83 7.40
CA TYR A 76 -15.84 -8.78 7.83
C TYR A 76 -17.18 -9.35 8.32
N ASN A 77 -17.72 -10.37 7.65
CA ASN A 77 -19.00 -10.96 8.01
C ASN A 77 -18.99 -11.61 9.40
N ILE A 78 -17.85 -12.15 9.85
CA ILE A 78 -17.70 -12.66 11.23
C ILE A 78 -17.90 -11.53 12.24
N TYR A 79 -17.31 -10.36 12.00
CA TYR A 79 -17.50 -9.19 12.88
C TYR A 79 -18.91 -8.60 12.78
N ALA A 80 -19.49 -8.53 11.59
CA ALA A 80 -20.85 -8.01 11.41
C ALA A 80 -21.90 -8.87 12.14
N ALA A 81 -21.64 -10.18 12.26
CA ALA A 81 -22.49 -11.13 12.97
C ALA A 81 -22.12 -11.32 14.46
N ALA A 82 -21.12 -10.60 14.97
CA ALA A 82 -20.64 -10.76 16.33
C ALA A 82 -21.64 -10.24 17.38
N GLU A 83 -21.81 -11.01 18.45
CA GLU A 83 -22.58 -10.66 19.63
C GLU A 83 -21.76 -9.83 20.62
N HIS A 84 -20.45 -10.03 20.65
CA HIS A 84 -19.52 -9.40 21.60
C HIS A 84 -18.57 -8.44 20.88
N PHE A 85 -18.45 -7.21 21.39
CA PHE A 85 -17.49 -6.20 20.92
C PHE A 85 -16.72 -5.64 22.11
N GLU A 86 -15.42 -5.95 22.18
CA GLU A 86 -14.49 -5.27 23.08
C GLU A 86 -14.04 -3.93 22.48
N PRO A 87 -13.55 -2.97 23.29
CA PRO A 87 -12.95 -1.74 22.78
C PRO A 87 -11.89 -2.01 21.70
N GLY A 88 -11.96 -1.27 20.60
CA GLY A 88 -11.03 -1.40 19.46
C GLY A 88 -11.39 -2.49 18.44
N THR A 89 -12.37 -3.35 18.73
CA THR A 89 -12.86 -4.40 17.81
C THR A 89 -13.44 -3.82 16.53
N ALA A 90 -14.11 -2.66 16.61
CA ALA A 90 -14.70 -1.97 15.45
C ALA A 90 -13.65 -1.60 14.38
N THR A 91 -12.47 -1.14 14.80
CA THR A 91 -11.36 -0.85 13.89
C THR A 91 -10.86 -2.13 13.21
N MET A 92 -10.68 -3.21 13.98
CA MET A 92 -10.26 -4.51 13.42
C MET A 92 -11.27 -5.03 12.39
N ALA A 93 -12.56 -4.87 12.65
CA ALA A 93 -13.62 -5.25 11.74
C ALA A 93 -13.56 -4.55 10.37
N MET A 94 -13.04 -3.32 10.34
CA MET A 94 -12.91 -2.55 9.10
C MET A 94 -11.60 -2.81 8.33
N GLN A 95 -10.59 -3.44 8.95
CA GLN A 95 -9.33 -3.79 8.28
C GLN A 95 -9.52 -4.57 6.97
N PRO A 96 -10.33 -5.65 6.89
CA PRO A 96 -10.53 -6.37 5.63
C PRO A 96 -11.13 -5.49 4.53
N MET A 97 -11.94 -4.49 4.89
CA MET A 97 -12.58 -3.60 3.92
C MET A 97 -11.63 -2.52 3.42
N VAL A 98 -10.67 -2.09 4.25
CA VAL A 98 -9.56 -1.23 3.82
C VAL A 98 -8.55 -2.00 2.95
N ASN A 99 -8.46 -3.32 3.11
CA ASN A 99 -7.62 -4.12 2.22
C ASN A 99 -8.12 -4.14 0.79
N ILE A 100 -9.43 -4.18 0.53
CA ILE A 100 -9.98 -4.22 -0.85
C ILE A 100 -9.42 -3.07 -1.72
N PRO A 101 -9.44 -1.79 -1.30
CA PRO A 101 -8.74 -0.70 -1.98
C PRO A 101 -7.25 -0.99 -2.23
N ARG A 102 -6.52 -1.56 -1.26
CA ARG A 102 -5.11 -1.91 -1.44
C ARG A 102 -4.91 -3.02 -2.48
N LEU A 103 -5.84 -3.96 -2.59
CA LEU A 103 -5.86 -4.97 -3.67
C LEU A 103 -6.07 -4.28 -5.03
N LEU A 104 -7.06 -3.38 -5.11
CA LEU A 104 -7.35 -2.61 -6.32
C LEU A 104 -6.15 -1.75 -6.77
N ILE A 105 -5.45 -1.11 -5.83
CA ILE A 105 -4.23 -0.34 -6.11
C ILE A 105 -3.15 -1.24 -6.73
N ARG A 106 -2.92 -2.43 -6.14
CA ARG A 106 -1.95 -3.41 -6.70
C ARG A 106 -2.31 -3.83 -8.13
N ASP A 107 -3.59 -3.88 -8.44
CA ASP A 107 -4.13 -4.24 -9.76
C ASP A 107 -4.18 -3.06 -10.75
N GLY A 108 -3.68 -1.88 -10.38
CA GLY A 108 -3.70 -0.68 -11.22
C GLY A 108 -5.08 0.01 -11.28
N GLN A 109 -6.03 -0.38 -10.44
CA GLN A 109 -7.39 0.19 -10.37
C GLN A 109 -7.47 1.31 -9.32
N GLY A 110 -6.55 2.28 -9.41
CA GLY A 110 -6.41 3.35 -8.42
C GLY A 110 -7.66 4.22 -8.25
N GLU A 111 -8.36 4.55 -9.33
CA GLU A 111 -9.59 5.34 -9.25
C GLU A 111 -10.70 4.61 -8.48
N LEU A 112 -10.88 3.32 -8.77
CA LEU A 112 -11.86 2.50 -8.07
C LEU A 112 -11.50 2.35 -6.59
N ALA A 113 -10.21 2.18 -6.27
CA ALA A 113 -9.75 2.14 -4.88
C ALA A 113 -10.09 3.43 -4.11
N HIS A 114 -9.85 4.60 -4.72
CA HIS A 114 -10.20 5.88 -4.13
C HIS A 114 -11.72 6.04 -3.95
N GLN A 115 -12.52 5.59 -4.92
CA GLN A 115 -13.99 5.59 -4.81
C GLN A 115 -14.48 4.72 -3.65
N VAL A 116 -13.92 3.50 -3.50
CA VAL A 116 -14.26 2.59 -2.39
C VAL A 116 -13.90 3.21 -1.04
N LEU A 117 -12.69 3.77 -0.88
CA LEU A 117 -12.29 4.45 0.37
C LEU A 117 -13.19 5.64 0.70
N THR A 118 -13.55 6.43 -0.31
CA THR A 118 -14.49 7.55 -0.14
C THR A 118 -15.88 7.06 0.28
N GLY A 119 -16.36 5.97 -0.32
CA GLY A 119 -17.64 5.35 0.01
C GLY A 119 -17.67 4.83 1.44
N LEU A 120 -16.65 4.08 1.85
CA LEU A 120 -16.49 3.57 3.21
C LEU A 120 -16.44 4.72 4.24
N TYR A 121 -15.65 5.76 3.99
CA TYR A 121 -15.56 6.90 4.91
C TYR A 121 -16.90 7.61 5.08
N ARG A 122 -17.62 7.86 3.97
CA ARG A 122 -18.97 8.47 4.03
C ARG A 122 -19.99 7.59 4.73
N ALA A 123 -19.93 6.27 4.51
CA ALA A 123 -20.79 5.32 5.19
C ALA A 123 -20.54 5.31 6.70
N ALA A 124 -19.28 5.35 7.13
CA ALA A 124 -18.93 5.48 8.55
C ALA A 124 -19.47 6.78 9.15
N GLN A 125 -19.24 7.94 8.50
CA GLN A 125 -19.73 9.24 8.97
C GLN A 125 -21.26 9.28 9.16
N ARG A 126 -21.99 8.54 8.32
CA ARG A 126 -23.46 8.50 8.33
C ARG A 126 -24.01 7.30 9.09
N LYS A 127 -23.16 6.42 9.62
CA LYS A 127 -23.53 5.11 10.18
C LYS A 127 -24.48 4.36 9.25
N GLY A 128 -24.07 4.17 8.00
CA GLY A 128 -24.87 3.52 6.96
C GLY A 128 -24.07 2.54 6.12
N CYS A 129 -24.58 2.25 4.93
CA CYS A 129 -23.99 1.26 4.04
C CYS A 129 -23.09 1.87 2.94
N ALA A 130 -22.17 1.07 2.41
CA ALA A 130 -21.44 1.35 1.17
C ALA A 130 -21.57 0.17 0.20
N GLU A 131 -21.38 0.42 -1.09
CA GLU A 131 -21.33 -0.62 -2.12
C GLU A 131 -19.88 -0.81 -2.60
N ILE A 132 -19.43 -2.07 -2.64
CA ILE A 132 -18.09 -2.44 -3.08
C ILE A 132 -18.22 -3.65 -4.01
N GLY A 133 -17.94 -3.46 -5.30
CA GLY A 133 -17.98 -4.54 -6.29
C GLY A 133 -19.34 -5.26 -6.38
N GLY A 134 -20.44 -4.52 -6.25
CA GLY A 134 -21.81 -5.07 -6.26
C GLY A 134 -22.27 -5.72 -4.95
N ARG A 135 -21.46 -5.68 -3.90
CA ARG A 135 -21.82 -6.15 -2.55
C ARG A 135 -22.02 -4.96 -1.63
N VAL A 136 -23.07 -5.01 -0.82
CA VAL A 136 -23.35 -3.98 0.19
C VAL A 136 -22.68 -4.35 1.50
N ILE A 137 -21.93 -3.42 2.07
CA ILE A 137 -21.39 -3.48 3.42
C ILE A 137 -22.20 -2.55 4.33
N ASP A 138 -22.63 -3.05 5.49
CA ASP A 138 -23.24 -2.24 6.54
C ASP A 138 -22.19 -1.78 7.57
N VAL A 139 -21.62 -0.59 7.37
CA VAL A 139 -20.60 -0.07 8.30
C VAL A 139 -21.19 0.17 9.70
N ALA A 140 -22.51 0.36 9.81
CA ALA A 140 -23.18 0.53 11.11
C ALA A 140 -23.15 -0.76 11.95
N ALA A 141 -23.08 -1.94 11.31
CA ALA A 141 -23.09 -3.23 12.01
C ALA A 141 -21.93 -3.40 13.00
N VAL A 142 -20.81 -2.69 12.77
CA VAL A 142 -19.59 -2.79 13.59
C VAL A 142 -19.36 -1.56 14.47
N ILE A 143 -20.29 -0.59 14.47
CA ILE A 143 -20.21 0.64 15.28
C ILE A 143 -21.24 0.53 16.41
N ARG A 144 -20.80 0.12 17.61
CA ARG A 144 -21.70 -0.09 18.77
C ARG A 144 -21.75 1.12 19.69
N THR A 145 -20.64 1.88 19.77
CA THR A 145 -20.49 3.02 20.68
C THR A 145 -20.10 4.31 19.93
N PRO A 146 -20.26 5.49 20.57
CA PRO A 146 -19.68 6.74 20.06
C PRO A 146 -18.15 6.67 19.87
N GLU A 147 -17.46 5.94 20.74
CA GLU A 147 -16.01 5.71 20.69
C GLU A 147 -15.63 4.89 19.46
N ASP A 148 -16.36 3.81 19.16
CA ASP A 148 -16.20 3.03 17.93
C ASP A 148 -16.39 3.91 16.69
N HIS A 149 -17.44 4.72 16.70
CA HIS A 149 -17.75 5.62 15.58
C HIS A 149 -16.58 6.58 15.31
N LYS A 150 -16.02 7.17 16.36
CA LYS A 150 -14.86 8.06 16.26
C LYS A 150 -13.62 7.31 15.76
N ALA A 151 -13.34 6.12 16.29
CA ALA A 151 -12.20 5.30 15.90
C ALA A 151 -12.29 4.89 14.42
N VAL A 152 -13.42 4.29 14.01
CA VAL A 152 -13.66 3.86 12.61
C VAL A 152 -13.58 5.04 11.64
N CYS A 153 -14.19 6.18 11.98
CA CYS A 153 -14.09 7.38 11.13
C CYS A 153 -12.65 7.88 11.00
N SER A 154 -11.88 7.87 12.10
CA SER A 154 -10.48 8.27 12.10
C SER A 154 -9.63 7.35 11.22
N ASP A 155 -9.79 6.03 11.35
CA ASP A 155 -9.01 5.06 10.60
C ASP A 155 -9.33 5.08 9.10
N LEU A 156 -10.61 5.19 8.74
CA LEU A 156 -11.02 5.31 7.34
C LEU A 156 -10.59 6.65 6.73
N TRP A 157 -10.59 7.74 7.51
CA TRP A 157 -10.04 9.02 7.08
C TRP A 157 -8.54 8.92 6.81
N MET A 158 -7.78 8.28 7.71
CA MET A 158 -6.34 8.02 7.52
C MET A 158 -6.06 7.13 6.32
N ALA A 159 -6.87 6.09 6.10
CA ALA A 159 -6.76 5.22 4.92
C ALA A 159 -7.06 5.99 3.62
N LEU A 160 -8.08 6.86 3.62
CA LEU A 160 -8.40 7.72 2.47
C LEU A 160 -7.27 8.71 2.17
N LEU A 161 -6.70 9.36 3.19
CA LEU A 161 -5.58 10.29 3.02
C LEU A 161 -4.31 9.62 2.55
N SER A 162 -4.05 8.38 2.94
CA SER A 162 -2.82 7.68 2.58
C SER A 162 -2.97 6.81 1.33
N ASP A 163 -3.80 5.79 1.40
CA ASP A 163 -4.00 4.84 0.30
C ASP A 163 -4.81 5.46 -0.84
N GLY A 164 -5.80 6.31 -0.54
CA GLY A 164 -6.58 7.00 -1.57
C GLY A 164 -5.76 8.00 -2.38
N THR A 165 -4.89 8.76 -1.73
CA THR A 165 -3.92 9.66 -2.38
C THR A 165 -2.95 8.88 -3.27
N ARG A 166 -2.38 7.78 -2.75
CA ARG A 166 -1.49 6.92 -3.52
C ARG A 166 -2.20 6.30 -4.73
N ALA A 167 -3.47 5.95 -4.58
CA ALA A 167 -4.27 5.38 -5.66
C ALA A 167 -4.45 6.35 -6.83
N LEU A 168 -4.74 7.63 -6.54
CA LEU A 168 -4.84 8.68 -7.55
C LEU A 168 -3.47 9.02 -8.16
N ALA A 169 -2.43 9.11 -7.34
CA ALA A 169 -1.06 9.34 -7.77
C ALA A 169 -0.57 8.31 -8.80
N GLN A 170 -0.75 7.01 -8.51
CA GLN A 170 -0.37 5.92 -9.42
C GLN A 170 -1.19 5.92 -10.72
N ALA A 171 -2.41 6.43 -10.70
CA ALA A 171 -3.24 6.63 -11.89
C ALA A 171 -2.86 7.90 -12.69
N GLY A 172 -1.82 8.64 -12.27
CA GLY A 172 -1.40 9.89 -12.90
C GLY A 172 -2.40 11.04 -12.69
N ARG A 173 -3.23 10.98 -11.65
CA ARG A 173 -4.26 11.99 -11.34
C ARG A 173 -3.78 12.95 -10.24
N TRP A 174 -2.63 13.62 -10.45
CA TRP A 174 -1.98 14.42 -9.40
C TRP A 174 -2.84 15.58 -8.93
N THR A 175 -3.50 16.28 -9.85
CA THR A 175 -4.44 17.35 -9.50
C THR A 175 -5.58 16.84 -8.60
N GLN A 176 -6.19 15.69 -8.93
CA GLN A 176 -7.26 15.11 -8.10
C GLN A 176 -6.73 14.62 -6.74
N ALA A 177 -5.51 14.09 -6.70
CA ALA A 177 -4.86 13.69 -5.45
C ALA A 177 -4.64 14.90 -4.54
N ALA A 178 -4.15 16.03 -5.09
CA ALA A 178 -3.97 17.26 -4.34
C ALA A 178 -5.30 17.83 -3.83
N ASP A 179 -6.34 17.85 -4.67
CA ASP A 179 -7.68 18.29 -4.28
C ASP A 179 -8.25 17.41 -3.16
N ALA A 180 -8.08 16.09 -3.25
CA ALA A 180 -8.53 15.15 -2.23
C ALA A 180 -7.82 15.41 -0.89
N VAL A 181 -6.49 15.51 -0.89
CA VAL A 181 -5.73 15.77 0.34
C VAL A 181 -6.07 17.13 0.94
N ALA A 182 -6.21 18.18 0.12
CA ALA A 182 -6.60 19.51 0.57
C ALA A 182 -8.01 19.49 1.20
N ARG A 183 -8.98 18.85 0.54
CA ARG A 183 -10.36 18.70 1.04
C ARG A 183 -10.42 18.07 2.42
N TYR A 184 -9.54 17.09 2.67
CA TYR A 184 -9.48 16.36 3.93
C TYR A 184 -8.42 16.91 4.89
N LYS A 185 -7.90 18.13 4.64
CA LYS A 185 -6.93 18.85 5.49
C LYS A 185 -5.63 18.07 5.76
N GLY A 186 -5.17 17.27 4.79
CA GLY A 186 -3.96 16.47 4.90
C GLY A 186 -2.67 17.19 4.46
N VAL A 187 -2.70 18.50 4.24
CA VAL A 187 -1.52 19.31 3.89
C VAL A 187 -1.01 20.02 5.16
N GLY A 188 0.13 19.57 5.70
CA GLY A 188 0.84 20.21 6.81
C GLY A 188 2.15 20.85 6.34
N ASP A 189 3.01 21.29 7.27
CA ASP A 189 4.28 21.97 6.93
C ASP A 189 5.45 21.04 6.61
N ARG A 190 5.40 19.80 7.10
CA ARG A 190 6.38 18.78 6.75
C ARG A 190 6.22 18.27 5.32
N LEU A 191 7.32 17.83 4.72
CA LEU A 191 7.32 17.24 3.38
C LEU A 191 6.78 15.79 3.38
N TRP A 192 5.57 15.61 3.90
CA TRP A 192 4.81 14.35 3.84
C TRP A 192 3.93 14.28 2.58
N ASP A 193 3.17 13.20 2.46
CA ASP A 193 2.31 12.88 1.30
C ASP A 193 1.57 14.11 0.76
N GLY A 194 0.93 14.90 1.62
CA GLY A 194 0.14 16.06 1.17
C GLY A 194 0.95 17.16 0.49
N ARG A 195 2.11 17.54 1.02
CA ARG A 195 2.98 18.52 0.36
C ARG A 195 3.63 17.95 -0.89
N GLN A 196 4.08 16.69 -0.85
CA GLN A 196 4.69 16.04 -2.02
C GLN A 196 3.72 15.94 -3.20
N VAL A 197 2.47 15.57 -2.95
CA VAL A 197 1.40 15.53 -3.96
C VAL A 197 1.06 16.93 -4.47
N THR A 198 1.08 17.94 -3.61
CA THR A 198 0.90 19.34 -4.01
C THR A 198 2.00 19.77 -4.99
N VAL A 199 3.26 19.46 -4.70
CA VAL A 199 4.40 19.74 -5.59
C VAL A 199 4.21 19.06 -6.95
N LEU A 200 3.90 17.77 -6.97
CA LEU A 200 3.71 17.01 -8.21
C LEU A 200 2.50 17.51 -9.03
N SER A 201 1.42 17.93 -8.36
CA SER A 201 0.27 18.59 -9.00
C SER A 201 0.63 19.93 -9.64
N LEU A 202 1.44 20.75 -8.95
CA LEU A 202 1.94 22.01 -9.50
C LEU A 202 2.85 21.78 -10.72
N LEU A 203 3.69 20.74 -10.68
CA LEU A 203 4.52 20.33 -11.83
C LEU A 203 3.66 19.88 -13.02
N GLU A 204 2.61 19.10 -12.78
CA GLU A 204 1.63 18.68 -13.81
C GLU A 204 0.96 19.89 -14.47
N GLN A 205 0.66 20.94 -13.69
CA GLN A 205 0.04 22.18 -14.15
C GLN A 205 1.03 23.19 -14.78
N GLY A 206 2.32 22.88 -14.84
CA GLY A 206 3.34 23.80 -15.37
C GLY A 206 3.73 24.93 -14.41
N ARG A 207 3.31 24.87 -13.15
CA ARG A 207 3.54 25.90 -12.11
C ARG A 207 4.87 25.66 -11.37
N PHE A 208 5.97 25.59 -12.13
CA PHE A 208 7.26 25.11 -11.65
C PHE A 208 7.87 25.97 -10.53
N ALA A 209 7.70 27.30 -10.59
CA ALA A 209 8.21 28.20 -9.55
C ALA A 209 7.49 27.97 -8.20
N GLU A 210 6.18 27.72 -8.24
CA GLU A 210 5.39 27.45 -7.04
C GLU A 210 5.68 26.05 -6.49
N ALA A 211 5.91 25.07 -7.38
CA ALA A 211 6.37 23.75 -6.98
C ALA A 211 7.71 23.82 -6.24
N ALA A 212 8.69 24.56 -6.79
CA ALA A 212 9.99 24.78 -6.16
C ALA A 212 9.86 25.49 -4.80
N ALA A 213 9.09 26.59 -4.73
CA ALA A 213 8.86 27.32 -3.48
C ALA A 213 8.17 26.44 -2.41
N THR A 214 7.29 25.52 -2.82
CA THR A 214 6.66 24.57 -1.91
C THR A 214 7.68 23.59 -1.32
N VAL A 215 8.62 23.09 -2.12
CA VAL A 215 9.73 22.25 -1.63
C VAL A 215 10.63 23.05 -0.68
N GLU A 216 11.05 24.25 -1.07
CA GLU A 216 11.97 25.11 -0.30
C GLU A 216 11.39 25.55 1.05
N SER A 217 10.06 25.77 1.13
CA SER A 217 9.37 26.15 2.36
C SER A 217 8.96 24.97 3.26
N SER A 218 9.24 23.72 2.85
CA SER A 218 8.84 22.54 3.61
C SER A 218 9.79 22.27 4.77
N VAL A 219 9.24 21.86 5.92
CA VAL A 219 10.02 21.37 7.05
C VAL A 219 10.52 19.96 6.72
N ILE A 220 11.83 19.76 6.82
CA ILE A 220 12.50 18.47 6.58
C ILE A 220 12.91 17.87 7.91
N GLY A 221 12.52 16.62 8.13
CA GLY A 221 12.65 15.90 9.39
C GLY A 221 13.77 14.87 9.44
N ASP A 222 13.82 13.99 8.44
CA ASP A 222 14.73 12.84 8.42
C ASP A 222 15.45 12.70 7.07
N ALA A 223 16.33 11.68 6.97
CA ALA A 223 17.11 11.42 5.75
C ALA A 223 16.25 11.07 4.53
N SER A 224 15.10 10.41 4.75
CA SER A 224 14.18 10.09 3.65
C SER A 224 13.51 11.36 3.12
N GLU A 225 13.04 12.24 4.01
CA GLU A 225 12.46 13.53 3.63
C GLU A 225 13.50 14.42 2.92
N LYS A 226 14.77 14.38 3.35
CA LYS A 226 15.88 15.10 2.69
C LYS A 226 16.12 14.60 1.25
N ALA A 227 16.16 13.29 1.03
CA ALA A 227 16.32 12.72 -0.31
C ALA A 227 15.14 13.07 -1.23
N VAL A 228 13.91 12.97 -0.71
CA VAL A 228 12.69 13.41 -1.41
C VAL A 228 12.78 14.88 -1.81
N ALA A 229 13.18 15.76 -0.90
CA ALA A 229 13.31 17.20 -1.17
C ALA A 229 14.34 17.46 -2.28
N ALA A 230 15.51 16.81 -2.23
CA ALA A 230 16.56 16.96 -3.25
C ALA A 230 16.07 16.53 -4.64
N ILE A 231 15.39 15.38 -4.72
CA ILE A 231 14.84 14.85 -5.97
C ILE A 231 13.73 15.74 -6.52
N LEU A 232 12.79 16.20 -5.68
CA LEU A 232 11.74 17.13 -6.12
C LEU A 232 12.32 18.47 -6.57
N ALA A 233 13.33 19.01 -5.88
CA ALA A 233 13.99 20.25 -6.27
C ALA A 233 14.73 20.13 -7.62
N ALA A 234 15.39 18.99 -7.86
CA ALA A 234 16.00 18.68 -9.15
C ALA A 234 14.94 18.54 -10.25
N PHE A 235 13.82 17.86 -9.97
CA PHE A 235 12.72 17.70 -10.92
C PHE A 235 12.07 19.03 -11.29
N CYS A 236 11.81 19.89 -10.30
CA CYS A 236 11.31 21.25 -10.55
C CYS A 236 12.24 22.06 -11.46
N ALA A 237 13.56 21.99 -11.20
CA ALA A 237 14.55 22.70 -12.01
C ALA A 237 14.63 22.15 -13.45
N GLN A 238 14.51 20.83 -13.62
CA GLN A 238 14.50 20.18 -14.93
C GLN A 238 13.29 20.60 -15.76
N GLU A 239 12.09 20.54 -15.19
CA GLU A 239 10.86 20.95 -15.90
C GLU A 239 10.86 22.47 -16.20
N ALA A 240 11.42 23.29 -15.32
CA ALA A 240 11.63 24.71 -15.56
C ALA A 240 12.76 25.02 -16.56
N ARG A 241 13.50 24.01 -17.04
CA ARG A 241 14.71 24.16 -17.87
C ARG A 241 15.80 25.03 -17.23
N THR A 242 15.87 25.00 -15.91
CA THR A 242 16.89 25.67 -15.09
C THR A 242 17.75 24.66 -14.33
N ALA A 243 17.79 23.41 -14.80
CA ALA A 243 18.57 22.35 -14.15
C ALA A 243 20.06 22.70 -14.14
N SER A 244 20.67 22.59 -12.95
CA SER A 244 22.12 22.65 -12.79
C SER A 244 22.64 21.27 -12.42
N THR A 245 23.87 20.97 -12.85
CA THR A 245 24.57 19.74 -12.48
C THR A 245 24.64 19.55 -10.97
N VAL A 246 24.77 20.64 -10.21
CA VAL A 246 24.81 20.62 -8.73
C VAL A 246 23.52 20.07 -8.12
N ARG A 247 22.34 20.47 -8.62
CA ARG A 247 21.06 19.96 -8.08
C ARG A 247 20.88 18.49 -8.41
N LEU A 248 21.27 18.07 -9.62
CA LEU A 248 21.23 16.67 -10.02
C LEU A 248 22.22 15.81 -9.23
N ASP A 249 23.47 16.26 -9.07
CA ASP A 249 24.49 15.63 -8.22
C ASP A 249 23.97 15.44 -6.79
N THR A 250 23.29 16.46 -6.23
CA THR A 250 22.70 16.38 -4.89
C THR A 250 21.59 15.32 -4.83
N ALA A 251 20.64 15.34 -5.78
CA ALA A 251 19.55 14.38 -5.82
C ALA A 251 20.04 12.92 -5.95
N LEU A 252 21.03 12.69 -6.83
CA LEU A 252 21.64 11.38 -7.02
C LEU A 252 22.47 10.95 -5.79
N GLY A 253 23.18 11.88 -5.15
CA GLY A 253 23.94 11.62 -3.93
C GLY A 253 23.06 11.22 -2.74
N GLU A 254 21.95 11.92 -2.50
CA GLU A 254 21.00 11.57 -1.43
C GLU A 254 20.29 10.25 -1.72
N ALA A 255 19.92 9.98 -2.97
CA ALA A 255 19.34 8.70 -3.37
C ALA A 255 20.30 7.53 -3.13
N LEU A 256 21.59 7.72 -3.46
CA LEU A 256 22.64 6.74 -3.22
C LEU A 256 22.84 6.49 -1.72
N ALA A 257 22.95 7.55 -0.92
CA ALA A 257 23.11 7.43 0.53
C ALA A 257 21.95 6.66 1.17
N LEU A 258 20.72 6.86 0.66
CA LEU A 258 19.54 6.20 1.18
C LEU A 258 19.47 4.72 0.76
N ILE A 259 19.78 4.36 -0.48
CA ILE A 259 19.73 2.95 -0.92
C ILE A 259 20.79 2.09 -0.24
N GLU A 260 21.92 2.68 0.17
CA GLU A 260 23.01 2.01 0.90
C GLU A 260 22.67 1.73 2.39
N LEU A 261 21.54 2.22 2.92
CA LEU A 261 21.12 1.90 4.29
C LEU A 261 20.69 0.43 4.44
N ASP A 262 21.03 -0.19 5.57
CA ASP A 262 20.49 -1.51 5.95
C ASP A 262 19.19 -1.37 6.76
N GLU A 263 18.13 -0.98 6.06
CA GLU A 263 16.78 -0.85 6.63
C GLU A 263 15.77 -1.66 5.81
N PRO A 264 15.67 -2.99 6.04
CA PRO A 264 14.81 -3.85 5.23
C PRO A 264 13.36 -3.35 5.12
N PRO A 265 12.68 -2.90 6.20
CA PRO A 265 11.27 -2.52 6.10
C PRO A 265 10.98 -1.35 5.14
N THR A 266 11.98 -0.53 4.80
CA THR A 266 11.83 0.64 3.91
C THR A 266 12.39 0.39 2.50
N ILE A 267 12.88 -0.81 2.20
CA ILE A 267 13.60 -1.15 0.95
C ILE A 267 12.85 -0.75 -0.33
N MET A 268 11.54 -0.99 -0.37
CA MET A 268 10.71 -0.66 -1.54
C MET A 268 10.63 0.85 -1.77
N PHE A 269 10.53 1.64 -0.69
CA PHE A 269 10.53 3.10 -0.79
C PHE A 269 11.88 3.60 -1.34
N ARG A 270 12.99 3.11 -0.75
CA ARG A 270 14.35 3.51 -1.12
C ARG A 270 14.67 3.13 -2.57
N THR A 271 14.27 1.93 -2.98
CA THR A 271 14.39 1.42 -4.36
C THR A 271 13.65 2.32 -5.35
N GLN A 272 12.37 2.63 -5.11
CA GLN A 272 11.58 3.49 -5.99
C GLN A 272 12.14 4.92 -6.07
N LEU A 273 12.62 5.45 -4.94
CA LEU A 273 13.21 6.79 -4.89
C LEU A 273 14.52 6.84 -5.69
N ALA A 274 15.36 5.82 -5.57
CA ALA A 274 16.60 5.72 -6.34
C ALA A 274 16.36 5.52 -7.84
N LEU A 275 15.36 4.71 -8.23
CA LEU A 275 14.90 4.58 -9.62
C LEU A 275 14.36 5.91 -10.18
N THR A 276 13.67 6.69 -9.35
CA THR A 276 13.19 8.04 -9.71
C THR A 276 14.37 8.99 -9.95
N ALA A 277 15.40 8.93 -9.10
CA ALA A 277 16.61 9.73 -9.27
C ALA A 277 17.40 9.35 -10.54
N LEU A 278 17.49 8.05 -10.87
CA LEU A 278 18.09 7.59 -12.13
C LEU A 278 17.35 8.14 -13.35
N ALA A 279 16.00 8.10 -13.35
CA ALA A 279 15.20 8.64 -14.44
C ALA A 279 15.41 10.15 -14.64
N LEU A 280 15.62 10.92 -13.57
CA LEU A 280 16.03 12.33 -13.66
C LEU A 280 17.43 12.48 -14.28
N GLY A 281 18.37 11.60 -13.91
CA GLY A 281 19.73 11.58 -14.47
C GLY A 281 19.74 11.32 -15.96
N ASP A 282 19.02 10.28 -16.41
CA ASP A 282 19.00 9.86 -17.82
C ASP A 282 18.46 10.96 -18.75
N ALA A 283 17.53 11.80 -18.27
CA ALA A 283 17.00 12.93 -19.03
C ALA A 283 18.06 14.01 -19.36
N VAL A 284 19.17 14.05 -18.61
CA VAL A 284 20.28 15.01 -18.78
C VAL A 284 21.52 14.33 -19.40
N GLY A 285 21.50 13.00 -19.54
CA GLY A 285 22.59 12.16 -20.03
C GLY A 285 23.23 11.30 -18.94
N THR A 286 24.08 10.34 -19.32
CA THR A 286 24.65 9.37 -18.37
C THR A 286 25.49 10.05 -17.30
N HIS A 287 25.04 9.97 -16.05
CA HIS A 287 25.71 10.58 -14.91
C HIS A 287 26.76 9.63 -14.30
N ARG A 288 27.85 10.17 -13.74
CA ARG A 288 28.93 9.37 -13.13
C ARG A 288 28.47 8.47 -11.98
N LEU A 289 27.38 8.83 -11.31
CA LEU A 289 26.81 8.06 -10.19
C LEU A 289 25.85 6.95 -10.64
N THR A 290 25.41 6.97 -11.90
CA THR A 290 24.43 6.01 -12.44
C THR A 290 24.84 4.55 -12.20
N PRO A 291 26.07 4.10 -12.53
CA PRO A 291 26.45 2.70 -12.31
C PRO A 291 26.41 2.28 -10.85
N ARG A 292 26.81 3.18 -9.93
CA ARG A 292 26.81 2.87 -8.48
C ARG A 292 25.40 2.77 -7.93
N ILE A 293 24.51 3.69 -8.33
CA ILE A 293 23.10 3.65 -7.93
C ILE A 293 22.42 2.39 -8.50
N GLN A 294 22.66 2.04 -9.76
CA GLN A 294 22.13 0.82 -10.36
C GLN A 294 22.58 -0.44 -9.61
N SER A 295 23.88 -0.57 -9.31
CA SER A 295 24.39 -1.69 -8.52
C SER A 295 23.77 -1.74 -7.13
N GLY A 296 23.69 -0.61 -6.42
CA GLY A 296 23.09 -0.53 -5.09
C GLY A 296 21.60 -0.90 -5.09
N ILE A 297 20.84 -0.49 -6.11
CA ILE A 297 19.44 -0.89 -6.29
C ILE A 297 19.31 -2.40 -6.52
N ILE A 298 20.15 -2.99 -7.36
CA ILE A 298 20.10 -4.43 -7.66
C ILE A 298 20.44 -5.25 -6.41
N GLU A 299 21.47 -4.86 -5.68
CA GLU A 299 21.87 -5.50 -4.42
C GLU A 299 20.75 -5.41 -3.38
N ALA A 300 20.25 -4.20 -3.12
CA ALA A 300 19.14 -3.93 -2.21
C ALA A 300 17.89 -4.77 -2.54
N ALA A 301 17.52 -4.84 -3.82
CA ALA A 301 16.35 -5.57 -4.29
C ALA A 301 16.49 -7.10 -4.24
N GLY A 302 17.70 -7.62 -4.05
CA GLY A 302 17.97 -9.06 -3.92
C GLY A 302 17.29 -9.72 -2.72
N THR A 303 16.79 -8.93 -1.77
CA THR A 303 16.20 -9.41 -0.51
C THR A 303 14.68 -9.24 -0.42
N ASP A 304 14.05 -8.59 -1.42
CA ASP A 304 12.63 -8.25 -1.38
C ASP A 304 11.99 -8.38 -2.76
N ALA A 305 11.01 -9.28 -2.90
CA ALA A 305 10.35 -9.55 -4.18
C ALA A 305 9.59 -8.33 -4.76
N TYR A 306 9.08 -7.40 -3.93
CA TYR A 306 8.41 -6.21 -4.43
C TYR A 306 9.40 -5.23 -5.04
N ALA A 307 10.53 -5.01 -4.36
CA ALA A 307 11.65 -4.22 -4.88
C ALA A 307 12.20 -4.86 -6.15
N ALA A 308 12.49 -6.16 -6.14
CA ALA A 308 12.97 -6.91 -7.31
C ALA A 308 12.06 -6.72 -8.54
N ARG A 309 10.75 -6.89 -8.37
CA ARG A 309 9.77 -6.69 -9.45
C ARG A 309 9.81 -5.27 -10.00
N ALA A 310 9.93 -4.27 -9.13
CA ALA A 310 10.04 -2.88 -9.56
C ALA A 310 11.32 -2.61 -10.35
N VAL A 311 12.45 -3.15 -9.91
CA VAL A 311 13.74 -2.99 -10.60
C VAL A 311 13.72 -3.67 -11.97
N ILE A 312 13.20 -4.90 -12.07
CA ILE A 312 13.05 -5.62 -13.35
C ILE A 312 12.19 -4.82 -14.33
N ALA A 313 11.08 -4.24 -13.85
CA ALA A 313 10.18 -3.48 -14.71
C ALA A 313 10.83 -2.23 -15.34
N LEU A 314 11.90 -1.70 -14.75
CA LEU A 314 12.57 -0.48 -15.21
C LEU A 314 13.92 -0.73 -15.87
N LEU A 315 14.75 -1.60 -15.30
CA LEU A 315 16.10 -1.89 -15.79
C LEU A 315 16.11 -3.06 -16.79
N GLY A 316 15.01 -3.80 -16.92
CA GLY A 316 14.85 -4.85 -17.93
C GLY A 316 15.96 -5.91 -17.86
N SER A 317 16.78 -5.99 -18.91
CA SER A 317 17.88 -6.96 -19.02
C SER A 317 18.87 -6.91 -17.87
N ASP A 318 19.14 -5.70 -17.36
CA ASP A 318 20.22 -5.44 -16.41
C ASP A 318 19.88 -5.98 -15.02
N ALA A 319 18.59 -6.22 -14.77
CA ALA A 319 18.05 -6.74 -13.52
C ALA A 319 17.46 -8.15 -13.64
N LYS A 320 17.70 -8.86 -14.76
CA LYS A 320 17.18 -10.23 -14.96
C LYS A 320 17.61 -11.20 -13.87
N CYS A 321 18.76 -10.97 -13.25
CA CYS A 321 19.21 -11.78 -12.12
C CYS A 321 18.20 -11.78 -10.97
N LEU A 322 17.37 -10.75 -10.80
CA LEU A 322 16.38 -10.64 -9.73
C LEU A 322 15.11 -11.47 -9.97
N GLN A 323 14.93 -12.09 -11.15
CA GLN A 323 13.72 -12.85 -11.46
C GLN A 323 13.48 -13.99 -10.46
N HIS A 324 14.55 -14.65 -9.99
CA HIS A 324 14.44 -15.71 -8.99
C HIS A 324 13.86 -15.22 -7.65
N VAL A 325 14.10 -13.96 -7.27
CA VAL A 325 13.54 -13.36 -6.05
C VAL A 325 12.03 -13.16 -6.20
N VAL A 326 11.59 -12.67 -7.36
CA VAL A 326 10.17 -12.48 -7.70
C VAL A 326 9.44 -13.83 -7.73
N ASP A 327 10.06 -14.83 -8.36
CA ASP A 327 9.50 -16.18 -8.48
C ASP A 327 9.42 -16.86 -7.11
N ALA A 328 10.46 -16.75 -6.28
CA ALA A 328 10.47 -17.28 -4.92
C ALA A 328 9.40 -16.62 -4.03
N GLY A 329 9.18 -15.30 -4.19
CA GLY A 329 8.10 -14.58 -3.51
C GLY A 329 6.69 -14.91 -4.03
N GLY A 330 6.59 -15.65 -5.15
CA GLY A 330 5.33 -16.06 -5.76
C GLY A 330 4.52 -14.92 -6.38
N LEU A 331 5.12 -13.75 -6.62
CA LEU A 331 4.39 -12.55 -7.01
C LEU A 331 3.76 -12.68 -8.41
N GLY A 332 2.44 -12.60 -8.50
CA GLY A 332 1.70 -12.60 -9.76
C GLY A 332 1.62 -13.95 -10.47
N ALA A 333 1.97 -15.06 -9.79
CA ALA A 333 1.98 -16.40 -10.37
C ALA A 333 0.58 -16.90 -10.81
N GLY A 334 -0.49 -16.28 -10.31
CA GLY A 334 -1.89 -16.65 -10.55
C GLY A 334 -2.34 -17.92 -9.80
N LYS A 335 -1.40 -18.62 -9.16
CA LYS A 335 -1.63 -19.83 -8.36
C LYS A 335 -0.53 -19.97 -7.31
N MET A 336 -0.84 -20.71 -6.26
CA MET A 336 0.10 -21.12 -5.22
C MET A 336 0.39 -22.62 -5.34
N PRO A 337 1.60 -23.10 -4.96
CA PRO A 337 1.84 -24.54 -4.82
C PRO A 337 0.77 -25.22 -3.95
N PRO A 338 0.24 -26.41 -4.34
CA PRO A 338 -0.89 -27.03 -3.66
C PRO A 338 -0.67 -27.29 -2.16
N ASP A 339 0.55 -27.63 -1.76
CA ASP A 339 0.94 -27.85 -0.37
C ASP A 339 0.86 -26.55 0.44
N LEU A 340 1.41 -25.45 -0.08
CA LEU A 340 1.36 -24.13 0.56
C LEU A 340 -0.09 -23.60 0.61
N MET A 341 -0.87 -23.80 -0.44
CA MET A 341 -2.29 -23.43 -0.48
C MET A 341 -3.08 -24.17 0.60
N THR A 342 -2.90 -25.50 0.71
CA THR A 342 -3.56 -26.32 1.72
C THR A 342 -3.21 -25.86 3.13
N ARG A 343 -1.93 -25.61 3.39
CA ARG A 343 -1.43 -25.10 4.67
C ARG A 343 -2.02 -23.74 5.03
N MET A 344 -2.01 -22.80 4.08
CA MET A 344 -2.59 -21.47 4.26
C MET A 344 -4.09 -21.55 4.58
N MET A 345 -4.86 -22.28 3.77
CA MET A 345 -6.31 -22.35 3.93
C MET A 345 -6.72 -23.11 5.20
N THR A 346 -5.94 -24.10 5.65
CA THR A 346 -6.15 -24.74 6.95
C THR A 346 -5.99 -23.74 8.10
N SER A 347 -4.95 -22.90 8.04
CA SER A 347 -4.73 -21.84 9.04
C SER A 347 -5.85 -20.79 9.02
N VAL A 348 -6.27 -20.36 7.82
CA VAL A 348 -7.40 -19.42 7.66
C VAL A 348 -8.69 -19.98 8.25
N ALA A 349 -9.05 -21.22 7.93
CA ALA A 349 -10.27 -21.84 8.45
C ALA A 349 -10.27 -21.97 9.98
N ALA A 350 -9.10 -22.30 10.56
CA ALA A 350 -8.93 -22.35 12.01
C ALA A 350 -9.07 -20.95 12.64
N ALA A 351 -8.46 -19.93 12.03
CA ALA A 351 -8.56 -18.54 12.50
C ALA A 351 -9.98 -17.98 12.38
N GLU A 352 -10.71 -18.27 11.30
CA GLU A 352 -12.11 -17.87 11.13
C GLU A 352 -13.01 -18.51 12.17
N THR A 353 -12.88 -19.81 12.38
CA THR A 353 -13.63 -20.56 13.40
C THR A 353 -13.37 -19.97 14.79
N ARG A 354 -12.09 -19.73 15.10
CA ARG A 354 -11.67 -19.16 16.37
C ARG A 354 -12.24 -17.75 16.55
N LEU A 355 -12.09 -16.89 15.56
CA LEU A 355 -12.58 -15.51 15.61
C LEU A 355 -14.10 -15.49 15.83
N ALA A 356 -14.84 -16.37 15.15
CA ALA A 356 -16.28 -16.50 15.34
C ALA A 356 -16.62 -16.91 16.78
N VAL A 357 -15.92 -17.89 17.36
CA VAL A 357 -16.11 -18.30 18.76
C VAL A 357 -15.82 -17.16 19.74
N LEU A 358 -14.69 -16.45 19.56
CA LEU A 358 -14.28 -15.36 20.46
C LEU A 358 -15.28 -14.19 20.46
N LEU A 359 -15.95 -13.97 19.33
CA LEU A 359 -16.90 -12.87 19.14
C LEU A 359 -18.36 -13.29 19.34
N GLY A 360 -18.63 -14.57 19.58
CA GLY A 360 -19.99 -15.12 19.63
C GLY A 360 -20.73 -15.07 18.29
N ALA A 361 -20.01 -15.10 17.17
CA ALA A 361 -20.61 -15.18 15.84
C ALA A 361 -20.88 -16.64 15.42
N PRO A 362 -21.81 -16.92 14.50
CA PRO A 362 -22.04 -18.27 13.96
C PRO A 362 -20.80 -18.83 13.25
N VAL A 363 -20.38 -20.06 13.60
CA VAL A 363 -19.20 -20.72 13.00
C VAL A 363 -19.44 -21.15 11.53
N ASN A 364 -20.70 -21.29 11.12
CA ASN A 364 -21.11 -21.59 9.75
C ASN A 364 -21.96 -20.45 9.17
N LEU A 365 -21.37 -19.26 9.03
CA LEU A 365 -22.04 -18.20 8.27
C LEU A 365 -22.27 -18.72 6.83
N PRO A 366 -23.51 -18.64 6.31
CA PRO A 366 -23.76 -19.06 4.94
C PRO A 366 -22.80 -18.31 4.02
N GLN A 367 -22.03 -19.06 3.23
CA GLN A 367 -21.36 -18.45 2.08
C GLN A 367 -22.46 -17.77 1.29
N ILE A 368 -22.32 -16.49 0.99
CA ILE A 368 -23.26 -15.80 0.11
C ILE A 368 -23.12 -16.51 -1.24
N GLU A 369 -24.00 -17.48 -1.49
CA GLU A 369 -24.03 -18.27 -2.72
C GLU A 369 -24.23 -17.33 -3.91
N GLU A 370 -23.36 -17.53 -4.91
CA GLU A 370 -23.48 -17.15 -6.33
C GLU A 370 -24.57 -16.13 -6.71
N SER A 371 -24.22 -14.85 -6.64
CA SER A 371 -24.83 -13.82 -7.50
C SER A 371 -23.81 -12.96 -8.25
N ALA A 372 -22.54 -13.36 -8.28
CA ALA A 372 -21.47 -12.63 -8.98
C ALA A 372 -20.66 -13.48 -9.98
N ARG A 373 -21.24 -14.54 -10.56
CA ARG A 373 -20.74 -15.14 -11.82
C ARG A 373 -20.97 -14.19 -13.01
N SER A 374 -20.51 -12.93 -12.95
CA SER A 374 -20.52 -12.03 -14.12
C SER A 374 -19.86 -10.66 -13.93
N VAL A 375 -19.18 -10.34 -12.82
CA VAL A 375 -18.32 -9.15 -12.83
C VAL A 375 -16.94 -9.52 -13.36
N ARG A 376 -16.91 -9.94 -14.64
CA ARG A 376 -15.73 -9.70 -15.46
C ARG A 376 -15.56 -8.19 -15.47
N PHE A 377 -14.66 -7.66 -14.65
CA PHE A 377 -14.07 -6.35 -14.91
C PHE A 377 -13.45 -6.45 -16.31
N ARG A 378 -14.22 -6.03 -17.33
CA ARG A 378 -13.71 -5.90 -18.68
C ARG A 378 -12.54 -4.93 -18.57
N ARG A 379 -11.33 -5.44 -18.78
CA ARG A 379 -10.21 -4.61 -19.23
C ARG A 379 -10.74 -3.84 -20.44
N LYS A 380 -10.96 -2.54 -20.28
CA LYS A 380 -11.04 -1.61 -21.40
C LYS A 380 -9.65 -1.06 -21.63
#